data_AF-M1D0D6-F1
#
_entry.id   AF-M1D0D6-F1
#
_cell.length_a   1.000
_cell.length_b   1.000
_cell.length_c   1.000
_cell.angle_alpha   90.00
_cell.angle_beta   90.00
_cell.angle_gamma   90.00
#
_symmetry.space_group_name_H-M   'P 1'
#
loop_
_entity.id
_entity.type
_entity.pdbx_description
1 polymer ?
#
loop_
_entity_poly.entity_id
_entity_poly.type
_entity_poly.pdbx_seq_one_letter_code
_entity_poly.pdbx_strand_id
1 'polypeptide(L)'
;MVLEMVGGRKNVDEGVDRTSEIYFPHWLYQRLELDEELQLIGIMNEEEKECARKMVMVSLWCIQTDPSNRPSMSKVVEMLEGKLDSLQMPPKPYLYSPSRTEVDSSAVELI
;
A
#
# COMPACT_ATOMS: atom_id res chain seq x y z
N MET A 1 6.05 -5.36 6.84
CA MET A 1 5.91 -6.80 7.13
C MET A 1 4.80 -7.46 6.32
N VAL A 2 3.51 -7.37 6.67
CA VAL A 2 2.45 -8.10 5.92
C VAL A 2 2.37 -7.68 4.45
N LEU A 3 2.36 -6.36 4.18
CA LEU A 3 2.37 -5.87 2.81
C LEU A 3 3.59 -6.37 2.03
N GLU A 4 4.77 -6.39 2.65
CA GLU A 4 5.99 -6.87 2.01
C GLU A 4 5.97 -8.37 1.73
N MET A 5 5.34 -9.16 2.62
CA MET A 5 5.13 -10.60 2.43
C MET A 5 4.18 -10.87 1.27
N VAL A 6 3.04 -10.17 1.23
CA VAL A 6 2.03 -10.35 0.18
C VAL A 6 2.49 -9.79 -1.17
N GLY A 7 3.24 -8.68 -1.16
CA GLY A 7 3.75 -8.03 -2.35
C GLY A 7 5.07 -8.58 -2.89
N GLY A 8 5.82 -9.35 -2.11
CA GLY A 8 7.15 -9.83 -2.48
C GLY A 8 8.18 -8.72 -2.69
N ARG A 9 7.94 -7.53 -2.14
CA ARG A 9 8.79 -6.34 -2.30
C ARG A 9 8.78 -5.47 -1.05
N LYS A 10 9.78 -4.60 -0.91
CA LYS A 10 9.90 -3.70 0.25
C LYS A 10 8.82 -2.62 0.22
N ASN A 11 8.44 -2.14 1.40
CA ASN A 11 7.45 -1.05 1.54
C ASN A 11 7.94 0.28 0.92
N VAL A 12 9.26 0.50 0.95
CA VAL A 12 9.92 1.60 0.25
C VAL A 12 10.91 0.98 -0.72
N ASP A 13 10.78 1.34 -1.99
CA ASP A 13 11.61 0.83 -3.06
C ASP A 13 11.96 1.97 -4.01
N GLU A 14 13.19 2.47 -3.90
CA GLU A 14 13.69 3.56 -4.75
C GLU A 14 14.10 3.07 -6.16
N GLY A 15 14.10 1.75 -6.39
CA GLY A 15 14.46 1.14 -7.67
C GLY A 15 13.31 1.04 -8.68
N VAL A 16 12.13 1.59 -8.37
CA VAL A 16 10.99 1.60 -9.30
C VAL A 16 11.06 2.69 -10.35
N ASP A 17 10.48 2.41 -11.51
CA ASP A 17 10.42 3.36 -12.62
C ASP A 17 9.54 4.59 -12.33
N ARG A 18 8.49 4.43 -11.51
CA ARG A 18 7.50 5.47 -11.24
C ARG A 18 7.56 5.92 -9.79
N THR A 19 7.70 7.22 -9.57
CA THR A 19 7.77 7.82 -8.23
C THR A 19 6.52 7.53 -7.37
N SER A 20 5.35 7.39 -8.01
CA SER A 20 4.10 6.97 -7.36
C SER A 20 4.15 5.56 -6.75
N GLU A 21 5.12 4.73 -7.16
CA GLU A 21 5.28 3.34 -6.73
C GLU A 21 6.36 3.18 -5.66
N ILE A 22 7.10 4.24 -5.33
CA ILE A 22 8.20 4.19 -4.35
C ILE A 22 7.66 3.76 -2.99
N TYR A 23 6.48 4.28 -2.61
CA TYR A 23 5.81 3.88 -1.38
C TYR A 23 4.70 2.88 -1.67
N PHE A 24 5.05 1.61 -1.54
CA PHE A 24 4.20 0.48 -1.91
C PHE A 24 2.81 0.48 -1.24
N PRO A 25 2.64 0.85 0.05
CA PRO A 25 1.31 0.92 0.64
C PRO A 25 0.38 1.95 -0.02
N HIS A 26 0.92 3.10 -0.47
CA HIS A 26 0.12 4.09 -1.18
C HIS A 26 -0.31 3.59 -2.56
N TRP A 27 0.61 2.95 -3.28
CA TRP A 27 0.32 2.33 -4.57
C TRP A 27 -0.79 1.28 -4.47
N LEU A 28 -0.73 0.40 -3.46
CA LEU A 28 -1.77 -0.59 -3.20
C LEU A 28 -3.13 0.05 -2.87
N TYR A 29 -3.14 1.13 -2.08
CA TYR A 29 -4.37 1.86 -1.77
C TYR A 29 -5.03 2.38 -3.05
N GLN A 30 -4.26 3.00 -3.96
CA GLN A 30 -4.79 3.53 -5.22
C GLN A 30 -5.41 2.42 -6.09
N ARG A 31 -4.76 1.26 -6.19
CA ARG A 31 -5.29 0.12 -6.96
C ARG A 31 -6.57 -0.44 -6.35
N LEU A 32 -6.64 -0.54 -5.01
CA LEU A 32 -7.89 -0.94 -4.34
C LEU A 32 -9.02 0.06 -4.58
N GLU A 33 -8.74 1.37 -4.50
CA GLU A 33 -9.71 2.45 -4.73
C GLU A 33 -10.26 2.43 -6.17
N LEU A 34 -9.45 2.04 -7.15
CA LEU A 34 -9.81 1.91 -8.56
C LEU A 34 -10.36 0.51 -8.94
N ASP A 35 -10.47 -0.40 -7.97
CA ASP A 35 -10.82 -1.81 -8.17
C ASP A 35 -9.91 -2.55 -9.19
N GLU A 36 -8.65 -2.13 -9.28
CA GLU A 36 -7.64 -2.74 -10.14
C GLU A 36 -7.03 -4.01 -9.51
N GLU A 37 -6.58 -4.94 -10.35
CA GLU A 37 -5.83 -6.11 -9.90
C GLU A 37 -4.54 -5.68 -9.21
N LEU A 38 -4.17 -6.28 -8.06
CA LEU A 38 -3.03 -5.82 -7.26
C LEU A 38 -1.64 -6.22 -7.81
N GLN A 39 -1.58 -7.00 -8.90
CA GLN A 39 -0.35 -7.49 -9.55
C GLN A 39 0.67 -8.08 -8.55
N LEU A 40 0.18 -8.90 -7.62
CA LEU A 40 0.99 -9.52 -6.57
C LEU A 40 1.66 -10.79 -7.09
N ILE A 41 2.88 -11.07 -6.61
CA ILE A 41 3.68 -12.22 -7.04
C ILE A 41 3.15 -13.51 -6.41
N GLY A 42 3.07 -14.58 -7.18
CA GLY A 42 2.78 -15.93 -6.66
C GLY A 42 1.29 -16.20 -6.38
N ILE A 43 0.39 -15.31 -6.82
CA ILE A 43 -1.06 -15.52 -6.75
C ILE A 43 -1.51 -16.23 -8.03
N MET A 44 -2.04 -17.44 -7.89
CA MET A 44 -2.33 -18.37 -8.98
C MET A 44 -3.83 -18.63 -9.19
N ASN A 45 -4.67 -18.37 -8.19
CA ASN A 45 -6.12 -18.60 -8.27
C ASN A 45 -6.95 -17.49 -7.60
N GLU A 46 -8.28 -17.53 -7.79
CA GLU A 46 -9.18 -16.49 -7.28
C GLU A 46 -9.31 -16.48 -5.75
N GLU A 47 -9.20 -17.63 -5.07
CA GLU A 47 -9.21 -17.70 -3.61
C GLU A 47 -7.98 -17.01 -3.01
N GLU A 48 -6.81 -17.23 -3.61
CA GLU A 48 -5.57 -16.55 -3.25
C GLU A 48 -5.65 -15.04 -3.54
N LYS A 49 -6.27 -14.63 -4.66
CA LYS A 49 -6.53 -13.20 -4.95
C LYS A 49 -7.41 -12.56 -3.90
N GLU A 50 -8.50 -13.22 -3.51
CA GLU A 50 -9.40 -12.73 -2.46
C GLU A 50 -8.66 -12.61 -1.12
N CYS A 51 -7.89 -13.63 -0.75
CA CYS A 51 -7.08 -13.63 0.47
C CYS A 51 -6.04 -12.51 0.45
N ALA A 52 -5.32 -12.33 -0.65
CA ALA A 52 -4.32 -11.28 -0.79
C ALA A 52 -4.96 -9.88 -0.72
N ARG A 53 -6.11 -9.68 -1.39
CA ARG A 53 -6.86 -8.42 -1.33
C ARG A 53 -7.33 -8.11 0.10
N LYS A 54 -7.80 -9.12 0.83
CA LYS A 54 -8.16 -9.02 2.25
C LYS A 54 -6.96 -8.64 3.12
N MET A 55 -5.83 -9.33 2.96
CA MET A 55 -4.59 -9.06 3.71
C MET A 55 -4.08 -7.64 3.46
N VAL A 56 -4.13 -7.16 2.22
CA VAL A 56 -3.74 -5.78 1.88
C VAL A 56 -4.68 -4.79 2.55
N MET A 57 -6.00 -4.97 2.43
CA MET A 57 -6.97 -4.04 3.01
C MET A 57 -6.87 -3.97 4.54
N VAL A 58 -6.74 -5.11 5.22
CA VAL A 58 -6.52 -5.16 6.68
C VAL A 58 -5.18 -4.50 7.05
N SER A 59 -4.12 -4.73 6.27
CA SER A 59 -2.83 -4.09 6.51
C SER A 59 -2.90 -2.57 6.40
N LEU A 60 -3.66 -2.05 5.42
CA LEU A 60 -3.88 -0.61 5.23
C LEU A 60 -4.67 0.03 6.39
N TRP A 61 -5.57 -0.71 7.02
CA TRP A 61 -6.21 -0.29 8.29
C TRP A 61 -5.19 -0.23 9.43
N CYS A 62 -4.28 -1.19 9.54
CA CYS A 62 -3.28 -1.25 10.61
C CYS A 62 -2.23 -0.12 10.56
N ILE A 63 -1.91 0.38 9.36
CA ILE A 63 -0.86 1.39 9.16
C ILE A 63 -1.40 2.83 9.04
N GLN A 64 -2.68 3.05 9.39
CA GLN A 64 -3.29 4.38 9.34
C GLN A 64 -2.46 5.44 10.07
N THR A 65 -2.32 6.62 9.46
CA THR A 65 -1.52 7.72 10.04
C THR A 65 -2.11 8.17 11.37
N ASP A 66 -3.44 8.31 11.44
CA ASP A 66 -4.17 8.54 12.69
C ASP A 66 -4.27 7.24 13.49
N PRO A 67 -3.66 7.16 14.69
CA PRO A 67 -3.74 5.99 15.55
C PRO A 67 -5.17 5.60 15.95
N SER A 68 -6.08 6.57 16.01
CA SER A 68 -7.48 6.35 16.40
C SER A 68 -8.25 5.52 15.38
N ASN A 69 -7.79 5.52 14.12
CA ASN A 69 -8.37 4.72 13.04
C ASN A 69 -7.79 3.30 12.98
N ARG A 70 -6.75 2.98 13.75
CA ARG A 70 -6.14 1.65 13.72
C ARG A 70 -7.01 0.65 14.50
N PRO A 71 -7.35 -0.51 13.93
CA PRO A 71 -8.10 -1.53 14.65
C PRO A 71 -7.28 -2.14 15.78
N SER A 72 -7.96 -2.64 16.81
CA SER A 72 -7.34 -3.52 17.80
C SER A 72 -6.93 -4.85 17.16
N MET A 73 -5.98 -5.57 17.77
CA MET A 73 -5.60 -6.90 17.26
C MET A 73 -6.75 -7.90 17.23
N SER A 74 -7.70 -7.83 18.18
CA SER A 74 -8.91 -8.66 18.13
C SER A 74 -9.76 -8.35 16.89
N LYS A 75 -9.91 -7.07 16.55
CA LYS A 75 -10.63 -6.66 15.35
C LYS A 75 -9.89 -7.06 14.07
N VAL A 76 -8.55 -6.99 14.06
CA VAL A 76 -7.73 -7.47 12.94
C VAL A 76 -7.98 -8.95 12.66
N VAL A 77 -8.01 -9.80 13.70
CA VAL A 77 -8.32 -11.23 13.55
C VAL A 77 -9.73 -11.42 12.99
N GLU A 78 -10.73 -10.74 13.57
CA GLU A 78 -12.11 -10.77 13.08
C GLU A 78 -12.22 -10.38 11.59
N MET A 79 -11.49 -9.34 11.18
CA MET A 79 -11.46 -8.88 9.78
C MET A 79 -10.81 -9.91 8.84
N LEU A 80 -9.78 -10.63 9.29
CA LEU A 80 -9.09 -11.65 8.51
C LEU A 80 -9.93 -12.92 8.36
N GLU A 81 -10.63 -13.34 9.42
CA GLU A 81 -11.53 -14.50 9.42
C GLU A 81 -12.86 -14.20 8.71
N GLY A 82 -13.25 -12.93 8.63
CA GLY A 82 -14.47 -12.47 7.95
C GLY A 82 -14.40 -12.52 6.42
N LYS A 83 -15.52 -12.16 5.77
CA LYS A 83 -15.63 -12.08 4.31
C LYS A 83 -15.01 -10.79 3.79
N LEU A 84 -14.40 -10.81 2.60
CA LEU A 84 -13.85 -9.61 1.97
C LEU A 84 -14.91 -8.49 1.84
N ASP A 85 -16.11 -8.84 1.39
CA ASP A 85 -17.23 -7.89 1.18
C ASP A 85 -17.72 -7.19 2.45
N SER A 86 -17.37 -7.72 3.63
CA SER A 86 -17.72 -7.09 4.92
C SER A 86 -16.77 -5.96 5.32
N LEU A 87 -15.63 -5.86 4.65
CA LEU A 87 -14.61 -4.87 4.92
C LEU A 87 -14.88 -3.58 4.15
N GLN A 88 -14.75 -2.46 4.85
CA GLN A 88 -14.79 -1.14 4.24
C GLN A 88 -13.39 -0.69 3.87
N MET A 89 -13.28 0.14 2.83
CA MET A 89 -12.02 0.78 2.48
C MET A 89 -11.51 1.60 3.68
N PRO A 90 -10.22 1.48 4.03
CA PRO A 90 -9.64 2.29 5.08
C PRO A 90 -9.65 3.78 4.68
N PRO A 91 -9.59 4.69 5.66
CA PRO A 91 -9.48 6.11 5.37
C PRO A 91 -8.27 6.40 4.47
N LYS A 92 -8.43 7.38 3.57
CA LYS A 92 -7.38 7.76 2.62
C LYS A 92 -6.14 8.21 3.40
N PRO A 93 -4.96 7.60 3.17
CA PRO A 93 -3.75 7.98 3.86
C PRO A 93 -3.43 9.44 3.55
N TYR A 94 -3.30 10.27 4.58
CA TYR A 94 -2.75 11.61 4.42
C TYR A 94 -1.23 11.46 4.28
N LEU A 95 -0.76 11.50 3.03
CA LEU A 95 0.66 11.58 2.76
C LEU A 95 1.10 13.05 2.94
N TYR A 96 1.81 13.35 4.03
CA TYR A 96 2.70 14.49 4.02
C TYR A 96 3.84 14.17 3.05
N SER A 97 3.82 14.80 1.88
CA SER A 97 5.00 14.86 1.02
C SER A 97 5.77 16.13 1.40
N PRO A 98 7.00 16.04 1.96
CA PRO A 98 7.90 17.17 1.86
C PRO A 98 8.18 17.37 0.37
N SER A 99 7.84 18.53 -0.17
CA SER A 99 8.21 18.91 -1.52
C SER A 99 9.72 18.74 -1.68
N ARG A 100 10.17 17.75 -2.44
CA ARG A 100 11.53 17.74 -2.96
C ARG A 100 11.61 18.90 -3.93
N THR A 101 12.27 19.98 -3.52
CA THR A 101 12.76 20.98 -4.47
C THR A 101 13.67 20.27 -5.45
N GLU A 102 13.26 20.23 -6.72
CA GLU A 102 14.15 19.88 -7.81
C GLU A 102 15.34 20.84 -7.74
N VAL A 103 16.51 20.32 -7.38
CA VAL A 103 17.75 21.07 -7.58
C VAL A 103 17.98 21.03 -9.08
N ASP A 104 17.62 22.13 -9.74
CA ASP A 104 17.83 22.36 -11.16
C ASP A 104 19.31 22.11 -11.49
N SER A 105 19.58 20.99 -12.16
CA SER A 105 20.91 20.65 -12.67
C SER A 105 21.16 21.43 -13.96
N SER A 106 21.21 22.75 -13.86
CA SER A 106 21.66 23.64 -14.92
C SER A 106 22.61 24.69 -14.34
N ALA A 107 23.77 24.21 -13.88
CA ALA A 107 24.93 25.06 -13.62
C ALA A 107 26.21 24.21 -13.60
N VAL A 108 26.61 23.66 -14.75
CA VAL A 108 28.02 23.43 -15.08
C VAL A 108 28.19 23.50 -16.59
N GLU A 109 28.20 24.73 -17.10
CA GLU A 109 28.98 25.06 -18.29
C GLU A 109 29.83 26.29 -17.95
N LEU A 110 31.11 26.25 -18.38
CA LEU A 110 32.21 27.23 -18.21
C LEU A 110 33.13 27.01 -17.00
N ILE A 111 34.18 26.20 -17.18
CA ILE A 111 35.54 26.60 -17.62
C ILE A 111 36.20 25.41 -18.31
#